data_AF-A0A257JPD3-F1
#
_entry.id   AF-A0A257JPD3-F1
#
_cell.length_a   1.000
_cell.length_b   1.000
_cell.length_c   1.000
_cell.angle_alpha   90.00
_cell.angle_beta   90.00
_cell.angle_gamma   90.00
#
_symmetry.space_group_name_H-M   'P 1'
#
loop_
_entity.id
_entity.type
_entity.pdbx_description
1 polymer ?
#
loop_
_entity_poly.entity_id
_entity_poly.type
_entity_poly.pdbx_seq_one_letter_code
_entity_poly.pdbx_strand_id
1 'polypeptide(L)'
;MDNLILHGGGASLVVAVKLGAPPAILHWGPGLPDDVDPKILKALASHQGGPGSADVFVDASLAMEAGLGLLGPSGIVVHRAGQDWGSRFVVTDTAVASDRIQIFCRDDHTKIGLNYDLRLDAVTGVLTVSSALTNLGEVPLEVTEFATAVLPIANHMTDLIGFTGRWALEFQRERLKRFAGTYLRESRRGRTSHDGLPAIILCGGSTDEAQGEAYGLHLGWSGNHRIRVDSLHDGRVFAGLGALLGPGEIRLEQGQTFDGPTIHAAYSREGLSDLSQRFHAHVRSQILRPETRAKVRPVHYNTWEAVFFDHDLDRLKAIADRAAAVGVERFVLDDGWFGSRRDDTSGLGDWYVSAEVYPEGLKPLIDYVTGLGMEMGIWFEPEMVNPDSDLYRAHPDWVLGLAQVEQVPFRNQLVLDISRPEVSDYLFERIDAILRDHDIGYVKWDMNRDISHPGDHQGYQRSHAQVQALYALLERLRVAHPRVEFESCASGGARADYGVLSYTDRIWTSDSNDALARQDI
;
A
#
# COMPACT_ATOMS: atom_id res chain seq x y z
N MET A 1 -12.09 2.01 -32.50
CA MET A 1 -12.36 3.24 -31.73
C MET A 1 -11.03 3.79 -31.30
N ASP A 2 -10.76 5.07 -31.50
CA ASP A 2 -9.44 5.65 -31.24
C ASP A 2 -9.32 6.20 -29.81
N ASN A 3 -10.44 6.55 -29.18
CA ASN A 3 -10.50 7.09 -27.83
C ASN A 3 -11.70 6.52 -27.08
N LEU A 4 -11.59 6.42 -25.76
CA LEU A 4 -12.63 5.98 -24.83
C LEU A 4 -12.77 7.01 -23.72
N ILE A 5 -13.99 7.14 -23.18
CA ILE A 5 -14.30 8.10 -22.11
C ILE A 5 -14.99 7.38 -20.95
N LEU A 6 -14.58 7.71 -19.73
CA LEU A 6 -15.30 7.40 -18.49
C LEU A 6 -15.71 8.70 -17.80
N HIS A 7 -16.87 8.69 -17.16
CA HIS A 7 -17.36 9.78 -16.32
C HIS A 7 -17.65 9.26 -14.91
N GLY A 8 -17.28 10.01 -13.88
CA GLY A 8 -17.56 9.63 -12.50
C GLY A 8 -17.23 10.73 -11.50
N GLY A 9 -18.09 10.93 -10.50
CA GLY A 9 -17.91 11.94 -9.45
C GLY A 9 -17.69 13.37 -9.96
N GLY A 10 -18.23 13.72 -11.13
CA GLY A 10 -18.03 15.05 -11.74
C GLY A 10 -16.67 15.23 -12.43
N ALA A 11 -15.89 14.15 -12.59
CA ALA A 11 -14.67 14.11 -13.38
C ALA A 11 -14.88 13.30 -14.67
N SER A 12 -14.04 13.57 -15.68
CA SER A 12 -13.96 12.77 -16.91
C SER A 12 -12.54 12.27 -17.12
N LEU A 13 -12.42 11.05 -17.63
CA LEU A 13 -11.18 10.44 -18.08
C LEU A 13 -11.30 10.10 -19.56
N VAL A 14 -10.42 10.65 -20.40
CA VAL A 14 -10.36 10.37 -21.84
C VAL A 14 -9.05 9.67 -22.15
N VAL A 15 -9.13 8.46 -22.70
CA VAL A 15 -7.97 7.61 -22.98
C VAL A 15 -7.89 7.33 -24.48
N ALA A 16 -6.76 7.66 -25.09
CA ALA A 16 -6.42 7.24 -26.44
C ALA A 16 -5.99 5.77 -26.43
N VAL A 17 -6.65 4.95 -27.26
CA VAL A 17 -6.47 3.49 -27.30
C VAL A 17 -6.40 2.96 -28.74
N LYS A 18 -5.90 3.78 -29.66
CA LYS A 18 -5.78 3.41 -31.08
C LYS A 18 -4.90 2.16 -31.23
N LEU A 19 -5.42 1.14 -31.91
CA LEU A 19 -4.67 -0.08 -32.23
C LEU A 19 -3.35 0.26 -32.95
N GLY A 20 -2.25 -0.36 -32.51
CA GLY A 20 -0.91 -0.13 -33.05
C GLY A 20 -0.23 1.16 -32.56
N ALA A 21 -0.86 1.90 -31.65
CA ALA A 21 -0.27 3.06 -30.98
C ALA A 21 -0.19 2.84 -29.45
N PRO A 22 0.74 3.48 -28.74
CA PRO A 22 0.76 3.47 -27.28
C PRO A 22 -0.49 4.12 -26.67
N PRO A 23 -1.00 3.60 -25.54
CA PRO A 23 -2.14 4.20 -24.86
C PRO A 23 -1.72 5.46 -24.10
N ALA A 24 -2.57 6.49 -24.14
CA ALA A 24 -2.29 7.77 -23.49
C ALA A 24 -3.56 8.35 -22.86
N ILE A 25 -3.42 9.04 -21.72
CA ILE A 25 -4.51 9.86 -21.16
C ILE A 25 -4.45 11.23 -21.84
N LEU A 26 -5.53 11.59 -22.54
CA LEU A 26 -5.68 12.89 -23.19
C LEU A 26 -6.29 13.94 -22.26
N HIS A 27 -7.15 13.50 -21.33
CA HIS A 27 -7.78 14.35 -20.33
C HIS A 27 -8.09 13.55 -19.09
N TRP A 28 -7.77 14.11 -17.93
CA TRP A 28 -8.28 13.67 -16.64
C TRP A 28 -8.45 14.90 -15.77
N GLY A 29 -9.66 15.16 -15.30
CA GLY A 29 -9.97 16.40 -14.58
C GLY A 29 -11.46 16.70 -14.61
N PRO A 30 -11.87 17.98 -14.72
CA PRO A 30 -13.28 18.37 -14.69
C PRO A 30 -14.13 17.57 -15.69
N GLY A 31 -15.37 17.30 -15.30
CA GLY A 31 -16.35 16.63 -16.13
C GLY A 31 -16.52 17.35 -17.48
N LEU A 32 -16.42 16.58 -18.55
CA LEU A 32 -16.66 17.05 -19.91
C LEU A 32 -18.12 16.79 -20.30
N PRO A 33 -18.70 17.60 -21.22
CA PRO A 33 -19.97 17.28 -21.86
C PRO A 33 -19.94 15.94 -22.58
N ASP A 34 -21.07 15.23 -22.61
CA ASP A 34 -21.20 13.92 -23.27
C ASP A 34 -20.97 13.97 -24.79
N ASP A 35 -21.12 15.15 -25.41
CA ASP A 35 -20.97 15.39 -26.84
C ASP A 35 -19.56 15.89 -27.23
N VAL A 36 -18.60 15.92 -26.29
CA VAL A 36 -17.24 16.34 -26.59
C VAL A 36 -16.60 15.42 -27.63
N ASP A 37 -16.12 15.98 -28.75
CA ASP A 37 -15.38 15.19 -29.74
C ASP A 37 -13.95 14.95 -29.22
N PRO A 38 -13.54 13.70 -28.94
CA PRO A 38 -12.18 13.39 -28.47
C PRO A 38 -11.08 13.86 -29.43
N LYS A 39 -11.41 14.05 -30.72
CA LYS A 39 -10.46 14.60 -31.70
C LYS A 39 -10.08 16.04 -31.38
N ILE A 40 -10.99 16.82 -30.80
CA ILE A 40 -10.70 18.19 -30.35
C ILE A 40 -9.71 18.15 -29.20
N LEU A 41 -9.92 17.26 -28.23
CA LEU A 41 -8.98 17.09 -27.11
C LEU A 41 -7.59 16.67 -27.59
N LYS A 42 -7.53 15.73 -28.54
CA LYS A 42 -6.26 15.33 -29.17
C LYS A 42 -5.58 16.50 -29.89
N ALA A 43 -6.33 17.32 -30.60
CA ALA A 43 -5.79 18.49 -31.27
C ALA A 43 -5.26 19.53 -30.26
N LEU A 44 -5.97 19.75 -29.15
CA LEU A 44 -5.53 20.63 -28.07
C LEU A 44 -4.28 20.12 -27.33
N ALA A 45 -4.12 18.80 -27.23
CA ALA A 45 -2.95 18.16 -26.63
C ALA A 45 -1.71 18.16 -27.56
N SER A 46 -1.89 18.46 -28.85
CA SER A 46 -0.80 18.44 -29.83
C SER A 46 0.01 19.75 -29.83
N HIS A 47 1.33 19.62 -29.92
CA HIS A 47 2.23 20.77 -30.02
C HIS A 47 3.15 20.63 -31.25
N GLN A 48 3.52 21.76 -31.85
CA GLN A 48 4.55 21.77 -32.90
C GLN A 48 5.94 21.81 -32.25
N GLY A 49 6.85 20.97 -32.74
CA GLY A 49 8.26 21.04 -32.37
C GLY A 49 8.91 22.31 -32.90
N GLY A 50 9.72 22.97 -32.07
CA GLY A 50 10.61 24.04 -32.50
C GLY A 50 11.95 23.51 -33.03
N PRO A 51 12.78 24.35 -33.68
CA PRO A 51 14.15 23.98 -34.03
C PRO A 51 14.93 23.46 -32.81
N GLY A 52 15.60 22.32 -32.93
CA GLY A 52 16.30 21.66 -31.82
C GLY A 52 15.44 20.69 -30.99
N SER A 53 14.18 20.46 -31.37
CA SER A 53 13.33 19.39 -30.85
C SER A 53 13.04 18.35 -31.95
N ALA A 54 12.31 17.27 -31.61
CA ALA A 54 11.91 16.26 -32.59
C ALA A 54 11.01 16.86 -33.68
N ASP A 55 11.19 16.41 -34.92
CA ASP A 55 10.38 16.86 -36.08
C ASP A 55 8.89 16.49 -35.95
N VAL A 56 8.57 15.58 -35.02
CA VAL A 56 7.21 15.12 -34.70
C VAL A 56 6.95 15.27 -33.21
N PHE A 57 5.68 15.54 -32.87
CA PHE A 57 5.24 15.50 -31.48
C PHE A 57 5.29 14.06 -30.95
N VAL A 58 5.92 13.85 -29.80
CA VAL A 58 6.02 12.55 -29.15
C VAL A 58 5.00 12.50 -28.01
N ASP A 59 3.91 11.76 -28.22
CA ASP A 59 2.88 11.52 -27.21
C ASP A 59 3.48 10.78 -25.99
N ALA A 60 3.02 11.15 -24.79
CA ALA A 60 3.33 10.42 -23.57
C ALA A 60 2.38 9.23 -23.42
N SER A 61 2.91 8.04 -23.16
CA SER A 61 2.10 6.87 -22.82
C SER A 61 1.89 6.77 -21.30
N LEU A 62 1.04 5.83 -20.88
CA LEU A 62 0.90 5.44 -19.48
C LEU A 62 2.16 4.79 -18.87
N ALA A 63 3.08 4.27 -19.69
CA ALA A 63 4.34 3.65 -19.24
C ALA A 63 5.53 4.61 -19.32
N MET A 64 5.44 5.66 -20.15
CA MET A 64 6.57 6.52 -20.50
C MET A 64 7.80 5.68 -20.94
N GLU A 65 7.57 4.62 -21.70
CA GLU A 65 8.60 3.65 -22.01
C GLU A 65 9.69 4.23 -22.92
N ALA A 66 10.92 3.73 -22.78
CA ALA A 66 12.09 4.28 -23.45
C ALA A 66 11.96 4.27 -24.99
N GLY A 67 11.28 3.27 -25.56
CA GLY A 67 11.06 3.15 -27.00
C GLY A 67 10.13 4.21 -27.59
N LEU A 68 9.47 5.05 -26.78
CA LEU A 68 8.73 6.21 -27.28
C LEU A 68 9.65 7.29 -27.85
N GLY A 69 10.90 7.38 -27.37
CA GLY A 69 11.81 8.48 -27.67
C GLY A 69 11.45 9.79 -26.96
N LEU A 70 10.50 9.77 -26.01
CA LEU A 70 10.21 10.91 -25.17
C LEU A 70 11.34 11.10 -24.16
N LEU A 71 12.04 12.22 -24.28
CA LEU A 71 13.17 12.57 -23.42
C LEU A 71 12.66 12.98 -22.03
N GLY A 72 12.53 11.97 -21.18
CA GLY A 72 12.12 12.11 -19.80
C GLY A 72 12.40 10.81 -19.04
N PRO A 73 12.21 10.82 -17.72
CA PRO A 73 12.35 9.61 -16.94
C PRO A 73 11.29 8.55 -17.31
N SER A 74 11.69 7.28 -17.40
CA SER A 74 10.77 6.18 -17.73
C SER A 74 9.90 5.79 -16.53
N GLY A 75 8.70 5.26 -16.79
CA GLY A 75 7.89 4.57 -15.80
C GLY A 75 8.20 3.07 -15.72
N ILE A 76 8.76 2.49 -16.79
CA ILE A 76 9.12 1.07 -16.86
C ILE A 76 10.57 0.93 -17.33
N VAL A 77 11.38 0.22 -16.56
CA VAL A 77 12.75 -0.14 -16.93
C VAL A 77 12.89 -1.64 -16.77
N VAL A 78 13.10 -2.32 -17.89
CA VAL A 78 13.21 -3.77 -17.98
C VAL A 78 14.36 -4.12 -18.91
N HIS A 79 14.94 -5.30 -18.76
CA HIS A 79 15.94 -5.79 -19.70
C HIS A 79 16.12 -7.30 -19.66
N ARG A 80 16.76 -7.84 -20.70
CA ARG A 80 17.31 -9.19 -20.72
C ARG A 80 18.82 -9.09 -20.81
N ALA A 81 19.51 -9.18 -19.67
CA ALA A 81 20.95 -8.96 -19.57
C ALA A 81 21.45 -7.68 -20.30
N GLY A 82 20.74 -6.54 -20.11
CA GLY A 82 21.04 -5.27 -20.76
C GLY A 82 20.54 -5.10 -22.20
N GLN A 83 19.85 -6.09 -22.77
CA GLN A 83 19.16 -6.00 -24.06
C GLN A 83 17.64 -5.82 -23.88
N ASP A 84 16.91 -5.58 -24.98
CA ASP A 84 15.45 -5.45 -25.02
C ASP A 84 14.84 -4.36 -24.12
N TRP A 85 15.65 -3.39 -23.69
CA TRP A 85 15.24 -2.30 -22.80
C TRP A 85 14.38 -1.23 -23.49
N GLY A 86 14.50 -1.10 -24.80
CA GLY A 86 13.84 -0.07 -25.62
C GLY A 86 12.42 -0.43 -26.05
N SER A 87 11.62 -1.02 -25.15
CA SER A 87 10.25 -1.44 -25.50
C SER A 87 9.38 -0.25 -25.89
N ARG A 88 8.43 -0.48 -26.81
CA ARG A 88 7.35 0.43 -27.20
C ARG A 88 6.02 -0.33 -27.20
N PHE A 89 5.21 -0.12 -26.18
CA PHE A 89 3.98 -0.88 -25.97
C PHE A 89 2.86 -0.32 -26.83
N VAL A 90 2.34 -1.12 -27.77
CA VAL A 90 1.20 -0.72 -28.60
C VAL A 90 -0.08 -1.42 -28.17
N VAL A 91 -1.20 -0.72 -28.22
CA VAL A 91 -2.52 -1.29 -27.96
C VAL A 91 -2.82 -2.36 -29.02
N THR A 92 -3.20 -3.53 -28.54
CA THR A 92 -3.61 -4.68 -29.36
C THR A 92 -5.08 -5.00 -29.23
N ASP A 93 -5.67 -4.73 -28.06
CA ASP A 93 -7.10 -4.91 -27.82
C ASP A 93 -7.57 -4.02 -26.67
N THR A 94 -8.88 -3.81 -26.58
CA THR A 94 -9.53 -3.13 -25.45
C THR A 94 -10.85 -3.78 -25.06
N ALA A 95 -11.14 -3.79 -23.76
CA ALA A 95 -12.45 -4.13 -23.23
C ALA A 95 -13.01 -2.94 -22.45
N VAL A 96 -14.30 -2.66 -22.60
CA VAL A 96 -14.92 -1.46 -22.04
C VAL A 96 -16.23 -1.82 -21.34
N ALA A 97 -16.40 -1.30 -20.14
CA ALA A 97 -17.64 -1.28 -19.39
C ALA A 97 -17.98 0.17 -19.00
N SER A 98 -19.12 0.39 -18.32
CA SER A 98 -19.59 1.73 -17.96
C SER A 98 -18.62 2.53 -17.09
N ASP A 99 -17.87 1.86 -16.23
CA ASP A 99 -16.94 2.47 -15.26
C ASP A 99 -15.49 1.99 -15.44
N ARG A 100 -15.19 1.20 -16.48
CA ARG A 100 -13.90 0.50 -16.62
C ARG A 100 -13.42 0.44 -18.06
N ILE A 101 -12.13 0.67 -18.27
CA ILE A 101 -11.39 0.46 -19.52
C ILE A 101 -10.24 -0.49 -19.23
N GLN A 102 -10.19 -1.61 -19.96
CA GLN A 102 -9.05 -2.52 -19.97
C GLN A 102 -8.30 -2.35 -21.29
N ILE A 103 -6.98 -2.22 -21.20
CA ILE A 103 -6.11 -1.96 -22.34
C ILE A 103 -5.06 -3.05 -22.38
N PHE A 104 -5.01 -3.79 -23.49
CA PHE A 104 -4.03 -4.85 -23.69
C PHE A 104 -2.94 -4.36 -24.63
N CYS A 105 -1.72 -4.20 -24.13
CA CYS A 105 -0.58 -3.76 -24.93
C CYS A 105 0.48 -4.84 -25.03
N ARG A 106 1.26 -4.77 -26.10
CA ARG A 106 2.49 -5.55 -26.23
C ARG A 106 3.51 -4.84 -27.10
N ASP A 107 4.75 -5.27 -26.98
CA ASP A 107 5.79 -5.01 -27.97
C ASP A 107 6.19 -6.36 -28.60
N ASP A 108 5.95 -6.50 -29.91
CA ASP A 108 6.26 -7.72 -30.66
C ASP A 108 7.77 -7.89 -30.91
N HIS A 109 8.57 -6.84 -30.79
CA HIS A 109 10.03 -6.92 -30.93
C HIS A 109 10.68 -7.40 -29.64
N THR A 110 10.41 -6.73 -28.52
CA THR A 110 10.97 -7.11 -27.22
C THR A 110 10.22 -8.27 -26.56
N LYS A 111 9.08 -8.71 -27.11
CA LYS A 111 8.24 -9.80 -26.57
C LYS A 111 7.84 -9.53 -25.13
N ILE A 112 7.29 -8.35 -24.86
CA ILE A 112 6.80 -7.95 -23.53
C ILE A 112 5.35 -7.51 -23.66
N GLY A 113 4.49 -8.04 -22.78
CA GLY A 113 3.11 -7.62 -22.63
C GLY A 113 2.97 -6.61 -21.49
N LEU A 114 2.07 -5.64 -21.65
CA LEU A 114 1.73 -4.68 -20.60
C LEU A 114 0.24 -4.37 -20.67
N ASN A 115 -0.49 -4.72 -19.62
CA ASN A 115 -1.93 -4.52 -19.56
C ASN A 115 -2.26 -3.47 -18.52
N TYR A 116 -3.30 -2.68 -18.78
CA TYR A 116 -3.83 -1.68 -17.85
C TYR A 116 -5.30 -1.95 -17.55
N ASP A 117 -5.68 -1.69 -16.30
CA ASP A 117 -7.05 -1.64 -15.84
C ASP A 117 -7.32 -0.27 -15.24
N LEU A 118 -8.20 0.50 -15.89
CA LEU A 118 -8.59 1.85 -15.48
C LEU A 118 -10.06 1.82 -15.07
N ARG A 119 -10.35 2.09 -13.81
CA ARG A 119 -11.73 2.15 -13.29
C ARG A 119 -12.02 3.51 -12.69
N LEU A 120 -13.05 4.21 -13.15
CA LEU A 120 -13.50 5.48 -12.59
C LEU A 120 -14.83 5.28 -11.87
N ASP A 121 -14.80 5.34 -10.53
CA ASP A 121 -16.01 5.15 -9.73
C ASP A 121 -17.04 6.27 -10.01
N ALA A 122 -18.25 5.87 -10.40
CA ALA A 122 -19.29 6.81 -10.82
C ALA A 122 -19.73 7.78 -9.69
N VAL A 123 -19.60 7.37 -8.43
CA VAL A 123 -20.07 8.11 -7.26
C VAL A 123 -18.95 8.95 -6.66
N THR A 124 -17.81 8.34 -6.33
CA THR A 124 -16.70 9.02 -5.65
C THR A 124 -15.81 9.79 -6.62
N GLY A 125 -15.80 9.41 -7.91
CA GLY A 125 -14.88 9.96 -8.90
C GLY A 125 -13.42 9.54 -8.67
N VAL A 126 -13.18 8.53 -7.84
CA VAL A 126 -11.84 7.95 -7.66
C VAL A 126 -11.52 7.05 -8.85
N LEU A 127 -10.43 7.39 -9.53
CA LEU A 127 -9.78 6.60 -10.55
C LEU A 127 -8.87 5.55 -9.88
N THR A 128 -9.14 4.28 -10.14
CA THR A 128 -8.28 3.16 -9.77
C THR A 128 -7.51 2.70 -11.00
N VAL A 129 -6.18 2.62 -10.90
CA VAL A 129 -5.29 2.19 -11.98
C VAL A 129 -4.45 1.01 -11.51
N SER A 130 -4.52 -0.09 -12.24
CA SER A 130 -3.67 -1.26 -12.05
C SER A 130 -2.99 -1.62 -13.36
N SER A 131 -1.82 -2.24 -13.30
CA SER A 131 -1.11 -2.71 -14.48
C SER A 131 -0.31 -3.98 -14.23
N ALA A 132 -0.14 -4.77 -15.28
CA ALA A 132 0.50 -6.07 -15.24
C ALA A 132 1.48 -6.23 -16.40
N LEU A 133 2.72 -6.61 -16.11
CA LEU A 133 3.80 -6.80 -17.07
C LEU A 133 4.06 -8.29 -17.28
N THR A 134 3.99 -8.78 -18.51
CA THR A 134 4.20 -10.20 -18.82
C THR A 134 5.43 -10.39 -19.71
N ASN A 135 6.29 -11.34 -19.36
CA ASN A 135 7.35 -11.78 -20.28
C ASN A 135 6.77 -12.74 -21.34
N LEU A 136 6.70 -12.32 -22.59
CA LEU A 136 6.22 -13.16 -23.70
C LEU A 136 7.38 -13.87 -24.42
N GLY A 137 8.63 -13.52 -24.08
CA GLY A 137 9.84 -14.09 -24.66
C GLY A 137 10.36 -15.30 -23.88
N GLU A 138 11.22 -16.09 -24.53
CA GLU A 138 11.81 -17.31 -23.96
C GLU A 138 12.94 -17.02 -22.95
N VAL A 139 13.58 -15.85 -23.07
CA VAL A 139 14.67 -15.44 -22.18
C VAL A 139 14.08 -14.67 -20.98
N PRO A 140 14.57 -14.93 -19.75
CA PRO A 140 14.07 -14.26 -18.55
C PRO A 140 14.22 -12.75 -18.61
N LEU A 141 13.17 -12.05 -18.17
CA LEU A 141 13.08 -10.59 -18.16
C LEU A 141 13.29 -10.07 -16.74
N GLU A 142 14.27 -9.18 -16.56
CA GLU A 142 14.48 -8.47 -15.31
C GLU A 142 13.70 -7.15 -15.31
N VAL A 143 12.99 -6.89 -14.22
CA VAL A 143 12.24 -5.65 -14.01
C VAL A 143 12.99 -4.80 -12.97
N THR A 144 13.58 -3.70 -13.42
CA THR A 144 14.35 -2.78 -12.56
C THR A 144 13.47 -1.67 -12.01
N GLU A 145 12.56 -1.13 -12.82
CA GLU A 145 11.59 -0.12 -12.41
C GLU A 145 10.20 -0.42 -12.97
N PHE A 146 9.19 -0.25 -12.14
CA PHE A 146 7.79 -0.42 -12.53
C PHE A 146 6.88 0.58 -11.78
N ALA A 147 6.58 1.70 -12.43
CA ALA A 147 5.46 2.56 -12.07
C ALA A 147 4.18 1.93 -12.63
N THR A 148 3.16 1.76 -11.79
CA THR A 148 1.87 1.20 -12.18
C THR A 148 1.28 1.98 -13.36
N ALA A 149 1.36 3.31 -13.29
CA ALA A 149 1.15 4.19 -14.43
C ALA A 149 1.85 5.53 -14.19
N VAL A 150 2.08 6.24 -15.28
CA VAL A 150 2.49 7.64 -15.29
C VAL A 150 1.30 8.48 -15.75
N LEU A 151 0.73 9.26 -14.83
CA LEU A 151 -0.49 10.03 -15.05
C LEU A 151 -0.14 11.47 -15.43
N PRO A 152 -0.73 12.03 -16.50
CA PRO A 152 -0.54 13.43 -16.84
C PRO A 152 -1.24 14.31 -15.79
N ILE A 153 -0.56 15.38 -15.40
CA ILE A 153 -1.09 16.40 -14.51
C ILE A 153 -1.16 17.74 -15.25
N ALA A 154 -2.23 18.50 -15.02
CA ALA A 154 -2.37 19.81 -15.63
C ALA A 154 -1.25 20.76 -15.18
N ASN A 155 -0.63 21.48 -16.12
CA ASN A 155 0.55 22.31 -15.85
C ASN A 155 0.27 23.47 -14.86
N HIS A 156 -0.98 23.93 -14.72
CA HIS A 156 -1.32 24.96 -13.74
C HIS A 156 -1.36 24.46 -12.28
N MET A 157 -1.15 23.17 -12.03
CA MET A 157 -0.87 22.65 -10.69
C MET A 157 0.55 23.05 -10.30
N THR A 158 0.68 24.20 -9.64
CA THR A 158 1.99 24.82 -9.31
C THR A 158 2.60 24.31 -8.02
N ASP A 159 1.83 23.61 -7.19
CA ASP A 159 2.23 23.18 -5.85
C ASP A 159 2.08 21.67 -5.70
N LEU A 160 2.88 21.12 -4.80
CA LEU A 160 2.91 19.72 -4.39
C LEU A 160 2.69 19.69 -2.87
N ILE A 161 1.87 18.78 -2.36
CA ILE A 161 1.79 18.48 -0.93
C ILE A 161 2.22 17.03 -0.75
N GLY A 162 3.42 16.86 -0.18
CA GLY A 162 3.93 15.56 0.25
C GLY A 162 3.58 15.29 1.71
N PHE A 163 3.69 14.04 2.11
CA PHE A 163 3.48 13.61 3.50
C PHE A 163 4.82 13.15 4.08
N THR A 164 5.12 13.64 5.27
CA THR A 164 6.29 13.33 6.09
C THR A 164 5.84 12.99 7.51
N GLY A 165 6.77 12.85 8.45
CA GLY A 165 6.45 12.58 9.83
C GLY A 165 7.59 11.87 10.55
N ARG A 166 7.26 11.34 11.73
CA ARG A 166 8.10 10.47 12.54
C ARG A 166 7.19 9.71 13.51
N TRP A 167 7.73 8.71 14.22
CA TRP A 167 7.00 8.05 15.30
C TRP A 167 6.44 9.10 16.28
N ALA A 168 5.16 8.95 16.63
CA ALA A 168 4.37 9.87 17.46
C ALA A 168 4.10 11.27 16.84
N LEU A 169 4.32 11.44 15.52
CA LEU A 169 3.97 12.63 14.74
C LEU A 169 3.83 12.25 13.25
N GLU A 170 2.94 11.31 12.95
CA GLU A 170 2.67 10.76 11.63
C GLU A 170 1.92 11.77 10.72
N PHE A 171 1.92 11.53 9.40
CA PHE A 171 1.08 12.21 8.39
C PHE A 171 1.22 13.74 8.25
N GLN A 172 2.36 14.29 8.66
CA GLN A 172 2.63 15.72 8.54
C GLN A 172 2.67 16.16 7.07
N ARG A 173 2.01 17.29 6.77
CA ARG A 173 1.89 17.81 5.40
C ARG A 173 3.00 18.81 5.09
N GLU A 174 3.69 18.61 3.98
CA GLU A 174 4.74 19.48 3.47
C GLU A 174 4.32 20.04 2.11
N ARG A 175 3.99 21.33 2.05
CA ARG A 175 3.63 22.01 0.80
C ARG A 175 4.84 22.66 0.14
N LEU A 176 5.14 22.27 -1.10
CA LEU A 176 6.29 22.69 -1.88
C LEU A 176 5.85 23.33 -3.20
N LYS A 177 6.63 24.27 -3.72
CA LYS A 177 6.45 24.76 -5.09
C LYS A 177 7.03 23.75 -6.08
N ARG A 178 6.26 23.43 -7.12
CA ARG A 178 6.75 22.64 -8.26
C ARG A 178 7.77 23.49 -9.02
N PHE A 179 8.83 22.85 -9.49
CA PHE A 179 9.92 23.46 -10.22
C PHE A 179 10.19 22.67 -11.51
N ALA A 180 10.98 23.24 -12.43
CA ALA A 180 11.44 22.52 -13.61
C ALA A 180 12.45 21.44 -13.20
N GLY A 181 12.03 20.18 -13.23
CA GLY A 181 12.78 19.04 -12.72
C GLY A 181 11.88 17.98 -12.11
N THR A 182 12.47 17.16 -11.25
CA THR A 182 11.84 16.00 -10.63
C THR A 182 11.72 16.18 -9.13
N TYR A 183 10.49 16.05 -8.62
CA TYR A 183 10.24 15.72 -7.21
C TYR A 183 10.24 14.19 -7.08
N LEU A 184 11.00 13.66 -6.12
CA LEU A 184 11.12 12.23 -5.85
C LEU A 184 11.00 11.99 -4.35
N ARG A 185 10.09 11.10 -3.95
CA ARG A 185 10.01 10.57 -2.59
C ARG A 185 9.98 9.04 -2.66
N GLU A 186 10.84 8.41 -1.87
CA GLU A 186 10.96 6.96 -1.79
C GLU A 186 10.88 6.51 -0.33
N SER A 187 10.22 5.37 -0.10
CA SER A 187 10.42 4.59 1.13
C SER A 187 11.31 3.38 0.82
N ARG A 188 12.30 3.17 1.70
CA ARG A 188 13.24 2.04 1.67
C ARG A 188 13.24 1.25 2.98
N ARG A 189 12.15 1.38 3.74
CA ARG A 189 12.03 0.89 5.12
C ARG A 189 11.50 -0.55 5.23
N GLY A 190 11.14 -1.17 4.10
CA GLY A 190 10.37 -2.42 4.03
C GLY A 190 8.90 -2.28 4.42
N ARG A 191 8.49 -1.05 4.77
CA ARG A 191 7.12 -0.62 5.04
C ARG A 191 6.92 0.81 4.55
N THR A 192 5.72 1.38 4.61
CA THR A 192 5.52 2.80 4.25
C THR A 192 6.26 3.74 5.19
N SER A 193 6.40 3.36 6.47
CA SER A 193 7.04 4.10 7.55
C SER A 193 6.26 5.34 8.00
N HIS A 194 6.63 5.89 9.16
CA HIS A 194 6.05 7.11 9.74
C HIS A 194 6.34 8.37 8.91
N ASP A 195 7.39 8.34 8.10
CA ASP A 195 7.94 9.49 7.34
C ASP A 195 7.57 9.48 5.85
N GLY A 196 6.81 8.48 5.39
CA GLY A 196 6.57 8.26 3.96
C GLY A 196 5.23 7.60 3.66
N LEU A 197 4.12 8.28 3.93
CA LEU A 197 2.82 7.86 3.40
C LEU A 197 2.92 7.78 1.87
N PRO A 198 2.45 6.70 1.21
CA PRO A 198 2.62 6.49 -0.22
C PRO A 198 1.60 7.32 -1.02
N ALA A 199 1.53 8.63 -0.75
CA ALA A 199 0.58 9.55 -1.34
C ALA A 199 1.19 10.93 -1.64
N ILE A 200 0.57 11.65 -2.57
CA ILE A 200 0.91 13.03 -2.93
C ILE A 200 -0.32 13.78 -3.42
N ILE A 201 -0.35 15.09 -3.21
CA ILE A 201 -1.36 15.97 -3.78
C ILE A 201 -0.67 16.99 -4.71
N LEU A 202 -1.23 17.22 -5.89
CA LEU A 202 -0.83 18.30 -6.80
C LEU A 202 -1.95 19.31 -6.89
N CYS A 203 -1.68 20.58 -6.61
CA CYS A 203 -2.72 21.60 -6.53
C CYS A 203 -2.27 22.97 -7.03
N GLY A 204 -3.24 23.87 -7.22
CA GLY A 204 -2.97 25.27 -7.52
C GLY A 204 -2.39 26.03 -6.32
N GLY A 205 -1.59 27.06 -6.58
CA GLY A 205 -0.93 27.87 -5.54
C GLY A 205 -1.88 28.54 -4.54
N SER A 206 -3.15 28.73 -4.89
CA SER A 206 -4.20 29.27 -4.03
C SER A 206 -5.20 28.22 -3.51
N THR A 207 -5.02 26.94 -3.86
CA THR A 207 -5.90 25.86 -3.38
C THR A 207 -5.78 25.73 -1.86
N ASP A 208 -6.92 25.67 -1.19
CA ASP A 208 -7.06 25.47 0.26
C ASP A 208 -8.10 24.37 0.54
N GLU A 209 -8.57 24.26 1.78
CA GLU A 209 -9.55 23.24 2.16
C GLU A 209 -10.90 23.40 1.44
N ALA A 210 -11.32 24.62 1.12
CA ALA A 210 -12.66 24.94 0.63
C ALA A 210 -12.73 25.34 -0.85
N GLN A 211 -11.59 25.56 -1.51
CA GLN A 211 -11.57 25.96 -2.92
C GLN A 211 -10.29 25.54 -3.65
N GLY A 212 -10.38 25.55 -4.98
CA GLY A 212 -9.27 25.34 -5.88
C GLY A 212 -9.15 23.89 -6.34
N GLU A 213 -8.37 23.70 -7.40
CA GLU A 213 -8.19 22.37 -7.98
C GLU A 213 -7.09 21.58 -7.27
N ALA A 214 -7.30 20.27 -7.16
CA ALA A 214 -6.33 19.34 -6.61
C ALA A 214 -6.47 17.95 -7.24
N TYR A 215 -5.34 17.32 -7.53
CA TYR A 215 -5.22 15.88 -7.77
C TYR A 215 -4.62 15.23 -6.52
N GLY A 216 -5.27 14.21 -5.98
CA GLY A 216 -4.68 13.34 -4.96
C GLY A 216 -4.34 11.98 -5.56
N LEU A 217 -3.19 11.44 -5.22
CA LEU A 217 -2.73 10.12 -5.66
C LEU A 217 -2.22 9.35 -4.46
N HIS A 218 -2.67 8.11 -4.29
CA HIS A 218 -2.27 7.19 -3.25
C HIS A 218 -1.93 5.83 -3.87
N LEU A 219 -0.76 5.26 -3.55
CA LEU A 219 -0.39 3.91 -3.97
C LEU A 219 -0.85 2.90 -2.91
N GLY A 220 -1.71 1.97 -3.28
CA GLY A 220 -2.15 0.85 -2.43
C GLY A 220 -1.04 -0.19 -2.25
N TRP A 221 0.03 0.18 -1.56
CA TRP A 221 1.21 -0.65 -1.34
C TRP A 221 1.84 -0.38 0.02
N SER A 222 2.09 -1.44 0.77
CA SER A 222 2.60 -1.38 2.13
C SER A 222 4.11 -1.50 2.24
N GLY A 223 4.84 -1.60 1.13
CA GLY A 223 6.29 -1.81 1.11
C GLY A 223 7.11 -0.60 0.66
N ASN A 224 8.33 -0.91 0.21
CA ASN A 224 9.17 0.06 -0.48
C ASN A 224 8.46 0.56 -1.74
N HIS A 225 8.43 1.88 -1.91
CA HIS A 225 7.72 2.53 -3.00
C HIS A 225 8.44 3.78 -3.46
N ARG A 226 8.05 4.24 -4.65
CA ARG A 226 8.52 5.48 -5.27
C ARG A 226 7.32 6.30 -5.72
N ILE A 227 7.35 7.58 -5.40
CA ILE A 227 6.47 8.62 -5.93
C ILE A 227 7.35 9.63 -6.65
N ARG A 228 7.03 9.89 -7.92
CA ARG A 228 7.79 10.83 -8.75
C ARG A 228 6.84 11.81 -9.41
N VAL A 229 7.21 13.09 -9.42
CA VAL A 229 6.54 14.11 -10.24
C VAL A 229 7.57 14.81 -11.10
N ASP A 230 7.39 14.75 -12.42
CA ASP A 230 8.31 15.32 -13.39
C ASP A 230 7.68 16.50 -14.11
N SER A 231 8.40 17.61 -14.15
CA SER A 231 8.07 18.78 -14.97
C SER A 231 9.06 18.85 -16.11
N LEU A 232 8.62 18.46 -17.31
CA LEU A 232 9.45 18.45 -18.51
C LEU A 232 9.67 19.88 -19.04
N HIS A 233 10.72 20.05 -19.84
CA HIS A 233 11.10 21.33 -20.42
C HIS A 233 10.06 21.92 -21.39
N ASP A 234 9.19 21.07 -21.95
CA ASP A 234 8.09 21.46 -22.82
C ASP A 234 6.79 21.80 -22.05
N GLY A 235 6.85 21.81 -20.72
CA GLY A 235 5.74 22.17 -19.84
C GLY A 235 4.81 21.03 -19.47
N ARG A 236 5.01 19.81 -20.00
CA ARG A 236 4.24 18.64 -19.58
C ARG A 236 4.62 18.22 -18.15
N VAL A 237 3.62 17.81 -17.39
CA VAL A 237 3.79 17.38 -15.99
C VAL A 237 3.23 15.98 -15.84
N PHE A 238 3.97 15.11 -15.16
CA PHE A 238 3.60 13.72 -14.98
C PHE A 238 3.81 13.30 -13.53
N ALA A 239 2.92 12.44 -13.01
CA ALA A 239 3.06 11.80 -11.72
C ALA A 239 3.10 10.28 -11.90
N GLY A 240 4.17 9.63 -11.44
CA GLY A 240 4.35 8.18 -11.47
C GLY A 240 4.45 7.61 -10.06
N LEU A 241 3.73 6.51 -9.80
CA LEU A 241 3.76 5.80 -8.52
C LEU A 241 3.95 4.30 -8.78
N GLY A 242 4.76 3.64 -7.96
CA GLY A 242 5.01 2.21 -8.07
C GLY A 242 5.80 1.64 -6.90
N ALA A 243 5.90 0.31 -6.86
CA ALA A 243 6.78 -0.36 -5.92
C ALA A 243 8.25 -0.06 -6.26
N LEU A 244 9.08 0.11 -5.24
CA LEU A 244 10.52 0.25 -5.40
C LEU A 244 11.15 -1.14 -5.29
N LEU A 245 11.62 -1.65 -6.43
CA LEU A 245 12.12 -3.02 -6.57
C LEU A 245 13.61 -3.11 -6.21
N GLY A 246 13.99 -4.23 -5.61
CA GLY A 246 15.38 -4.60 -5.38
C GLY A 246 16.06 -5.11 -6.66
N PRO A 247 17.41 -5.09 -6.70
CA PRO A 247 18.17 -5.64 -7.82
C PRO A 247 17.86 -7.13 -8.02
N GLY A 248 17.45 -7.51 -9.23
CA GLY A 248 17.13 -8.89 -9.58
C GLY A 248 15.93 -9.49 -8.83
N GLU A 249 15.20 -8.69 -8.06
CA GLU A 249 14.08 -9.16 -7.22
C GLU A 249 12.93 -9.70 -8.09
N ILE A 250 12.62 -8.99 -9.16
CA ILE A 250 11.58 -9.36 -10.11
C ILE A 250 12.24 -9.83 -11.39
N ARG A 251 12.25 -11.16 -11.57
CA ARG A 251 12.76 -11.85 -12.76
C ARG A 251 11.70 -12.79 -13.29
N LEU A 252 11.13 -12.44 -14.45
CA LEU A 252 10.01 -13.14 -15.06
C LEU A 252 10.50 -14.16 -16.08
N GLU A 253 10.22 -15.44 -15.83
CA GLU A 253 10.32 -16.51 -16.82
C GLU A 253 9.26 -16.34 -17.92
N GLN A 254 9.35 -17.11 -19.01
CA GLN A 254 8.37 -17.06 -20.09
C GLN A 254 6.93 -17.28 -19.57
N GLY A 255 6.03 -16.37 -19.93
CA GLY A 255 4.63 -16.39 -19.54
C GLY A 255 4.35 -15.88 -18.12
N GLN A 256 5.37 -15.62 -17.30
CA GLN A 256 5.19 -15.05 -15.98
C GLN A 256 4.83 -13.57 -16.06
N THR A 257 4.02 -13.13 -15.09
CA THR A 257 3.51 -11.78 -14.98
C THR A 257 3.90 -11.16 -13.64
N PHE A 258 4.26 -9.89 -13.66
CA PHE A 258 4.39 -9.05 -12.49
C PHE A 258 3.20 -8.09 -12.42
N ASP A 259 2.42 -8.19 -11.35
CA ASP A 259 1.32 -7.29 -11.05
C ASP A 259 1.82 -6.12 -10.20
N GLY A 260 1.67 -4.90 -10.70
CA GLY A 260 2.00 -3.70 -9.95
C GLY A 260 0.99 -3.39 -8.85
N PRO A 261 1.39 -2.62 -7.82
CA PRO A 261 0.45 -2.10 -6.84
C PRO A 261 -0.59 -1.17 -7.49
N THR A 262 -1.75 -1.01 -6.87
CA THR A 262 -2.84 -0.19 -7.43
C THR A 262 -2.67 1.28 -7.07
N ILE A 263 -2.86 2.19 -8.04
CA ILE A 263 -2.98 3.63 -7.77
C ILE A 263 -4.44 3.97 -7.55
N HIS A 264 -4.74 4.69 -6.48
CA HIS A 264 -6.02 5.35 -6.24
C HIS A 264 -5.83 6.86 -6.38
N ALA A 265 -6.50 7.45 -7.36
CA ALA A 265 -6.31 8.83 -7.74
C ALA A 265 -7.65 9.56 -7.84
N ALA A 266 -7.71 10.82 -7.43
CA ALA A 266 -8.94 11.60 -7.46
C ALA A 266 -8.66 13.03 -7.90
N TYR A 267 -9.63 13.64 -8.56
CA TYR A 267 -9.63 15.05 -8.91
C TYR A 267 -10.73 15.77 -8.12
N SER A 268 -10.38 16.94 -7.59
CA SER A 268 -11.31 17.89 -6.97
C SER A 268 -11.15 19.25 -7.62
N ARG A 269 -12.26 19.96 -7.78
CA ARG A 269 -12.30 21.39 -8.13
C ARG A 269 -12.64 22.28 -6.93
N GLU A 270 -13.04 21.67 -5.82
CA GLU A 270 -13.65 22.30 -4.65
C GLU A 270 -12.72 22.25 -3.42
N GLY A 271 -11.40 22.20 -3.64
CA GLY A 271 -10.39 22.20 -2.59
C GLY A 271 -10.06 20.82 -2.01
N LEU A 272 -9.22 20.84 -0.97
CA LEU A 272 -8.67 19.65 -0.31
C LEU A 272 -9.70 18.88 0.52
N SER A 273 -10.75 19.54 1.02
CA SER A 273 -11.79 18.87 1.80
C SER A 273 -12.68 17.98 0.92
N ASP A 274 -13.06 18.43 -0.28
CA ASP A 274 -13.77 17.58 -1.25
C ASP A 274 -12.89 16.40 -1.69
N LEU A 275 -11.61 16.65 -1.96
CA LEU A 275 -10.65 15.60 -2.30
C LEU A 275 -10.58 14.52 -1.20
N SER A 276 -10.47 14.93 0.06
CA SER A 276 -10.43 14.02 1.21
C SER A 276 -11.74 13.24 1.36
N GLN A 277 -12.88 13.88 1.16
CA GLN A 277 -14.20 13.23 1.24
C GLN A 277 -14.38 12.16 0.16
N ARG A 278 -13.86 12.37 -1.06
CA ARG A 278 -13.87 11.36 -2.12
C ARG A 278 -13.07 10.12 -1.74
N PHE A 279 -11.87 10.30 -1.21
CA PHE A 279 -11.06 9.19 -0.70
C PHE A 279 -11.73 8.50 0.50
N HIS A 280 -12.30 9.25 1.45
CA HIS A 280 -13.04 8.68 2.57
C HIS A 280 -14.26 7.86 2.11
N ALA A 281 -14.97 8.33 1.09
CA ALA A 281 -16.09 7.61 0.50
C ALA A 281 -15.59 6.36 -0.23
N HIS A 282 -14.51 6.44 -1.00
CA HIS A 282 -13.89 5.32 -1.71
C HIS A 282 -13.39 4.22 -0.78
N VAL A 283 -12.68 4.58 0.30
CA VAL A 283 -12.26 3.62 1.33
C VAL A 283 -13.49 2.90 1.90
N ARG A 284 -14.53 3.66 2.23
CA ARG A 284 -15.79 3.13 2.76
C ARG A 284 -16.66 2.42 1.71
N SER A 285 -16.46 2.57 0.41
CA SER A 285 -17.32 1.93 -0.59
C SER A 285 -16.65 0.77 -1.31
N GLN A 286 -15.35 0.88 -1.58
CA GLN A 286 -14.59 -0.02 -2.45
C GLN A 286 -13.47 -0.80 -1.75
N ILE A 287 -12.88 -0.29 -0.65
CA ILE A 287 -11.73 -0.95 0.01
C ILE A 287 -12.20 -1.80 1.20
N LEU A 288 -12.97 -1.22 2.11
CA LEU A 288 -13.47 -1.95 3.28
C LEU A 288 -14.54 -2.97 2.86
N ARG A 289 -14.46 -4.18 3.44
CA ARG A 289 -15.45 -5.24 3.21
C ARG A 289 -16.86 -4.80 3.66
N PRO A 290 -17.95 -5.29 3.02
CA PRO A 290 -19.33 -5.03 3.45
C PRO A 290 -19.56 -5.23 4.96
N GLU A 291 -19.01 -6.30 5.53
CA GLU A 291 -19.18 -6.68 6.93
C GLU A 291 -18.57 -5.64 7.87
N THR A 292 -17.35 -5.18 7.56
CA THR A 292 -16.63 -4.12 8.29
C THR A 292 -17.39 -2.81 8.31
N ARG A 293 -18.13 -2.52 7.24
CA ARG A 293 -18.91 -1.27 7.09
C ARG A 293 -20.26 -1.33 7.79
N ALA A 294 -20.84 -2.51 7.85
CA ALA A 294 -22.13 -2.73 8.51
C ALA A 294 -22.02 -2.70 10.04
N LYS A 295 -20.83 -2.99 10.59
CA LYS A 295 -20.56 -2.97 12.04
C LYS A 295 -20.07 -1.58 12.49
N VAL A 296 -20.77 -0.97 13.45
CA VAL A 296 -20.21 0.16 14.21
C VAL A 296 -19.02 -0.38 15.00
N ARG A 297 -17.88 0.29 14.89
CA ARG A 297 -16.63 -0.14 15.53
C ARG A 297 -16.76 -0.02 17.05
N PRO A 298 -16.51 -1.10 17.82
CA PRO A 298 -16.59 -1.08 19.27
C PRO A 298 -15.64 -0.06 19.89
N VAL A 299 -16.10 0.66 20.92
CA VAL A 299 -15.23 1.38 21.84
C VAL A 299 -14.42 0.36 22.61
N HIS A 300 -13.10 0.34 22.43
CA HIS A 300 -12.24 -0.65 23.04
C HIS A 300 -11.37 -0.09 24.18
N TYR A 301 -10.99 -0.97 25.10
CA TYR A 301 -9.95 -0.75 26.08
C TYR A 301 -8.77 -1.67 25.77
N ASN A 302 -7.57 -1.11 25.66
CA ASN A 302 -6.34 -1.86 25.43
C ASN A 302 -5.49 -1.87 26.71
N THR A 303 -4.96 -3.04 27.09
CA THR A 303 -4.25 -3.21 28.37
C THR A 303 -2.82 -2.68 28.39
N TRP A 304 -2.22 -2.32 27.24
CA TRP A 304 -0.78 -2.02 27.12
C TRP A 304 -0.27 -1.02 28.15
N GLU A 305 -0.73 0.23 28.15
CA GLU A 305 -0.23 1.25 29.09
C GLU A 305 -0.64 1.00 30.55
N ALA A 306 -1.62 0.11 30.78
CA ALA A 306 -2.14 -0.17 32.12
C ALA A 306 -1.28 -1.19 32.87
N VAL A 307 -0.72 -2.18 32.17
CA VAL A 307 0.03 -3.27 32.80
C VAL A 307 1.38 -3.58 32.13
N PHE A 308 1.64 -3.05 30.93
CA PHE A 308 2.75 -3.48 30.08
C PHE A 308 2.84 -5.01 30.06
N PHE A 309 3.96 -5.59 30.54
CA PHE A 309 4.16 -7.03 30.60
C PHE A 309 3.78 -7.68 31.95
N ASP A 310 3.39 -6.90 32.97
CA ASP A 310 3.06 -7.37 34.32
C ASP A 310 1.62 -7.92 34.39
N HIS A 311 1.39 -9.00 33.63
CA HIS A 311 0.10 -9.66 33.52
C HIS A 311 -0.23 -10.45 34.79
N ASP A 312 -1.40 -10.15 35.36
CA ASP A 312 -2.00 -10.86 36.48
C ASP A 312 -3.51 -11.02 36.21
N LEU A 313 -4.03 -12.24 36.35
CA LEU A 313 -5.41 -12.54 35.94
C LEU A 313 -6.45 -11.76 36.76
N ASP A 314 -6.25 -11.66 38.08
CA ASP A 314 -7.19 -10.96 38.96
C ASP A 314 -7.17 -9.45 38.71
N ARG A 315 -5.99 -8.88 38.46
CA ARG A 315 -5.84 -7.49 38.02
C ARG A 315 -6.56 -7.25 36.69
N LEU A 316 -6.37 -8.11 35.69
CA LEU A 316 -7.02 -7.98 34.38
C LEU A 316 -8.54 -8.08 34.49
N LYS A 317 -9.07 -8.98 35.33
CA LYS A 317 -10.51 -9.06 35.63
C LYS A 317 -11.03 -7.78 36.29
N ALA A 318 -10.30 -7.23 37.26
CA ALA A 318 -10.68 -5.99 37.91
C ALA A 318 -10.67 -4.78 36.95
N ILE A 319 -9.77 -4.76 35.96
CA ILE A 319 -9.77 -3.76 34.88
C ILE A 319 -11.00 -3.99 33.98
N ALA A 320 -11.29 -5.24 33.61
CA ALA A 320 -12.46 -5.58 32.79
C ALA A 320 -13.78 -5.16 33.47
N ASP A 321 -13.93 -5.34 34.79
CA ASP A 321 -15.09 -4.86 35.54
C ASP A 321 -15.29 -3.34 35.39
N ARG A 322 -14.19 -2.58 35.50
CA ARG A 322 -14.21 -1.12 35.36
C ARG A 322 -14.50 -0.69 33.93
N ALA A 323 -13.92 -1.37 32.95
CA ALA A 323 -14.17 -1.13 31.53
C ALA A 323 -15.65 -1.35 31.20
N ALA A 324 -16.23 -2.48 31.63
CA ALA A 324 -17.64 -2.78 31.45
C ALA A 324 -18.54 -1.75 32.15
N ALA A 325 -18.18 -1.33 33.37
CA ALA A 325 -18.96 -0.35 34.13
C ALA A 325 -19.04 1.04 33.45
N VAL A 326 -18.06 1.41 32.62
CA VAL A 326 -18.10 2.66 31.82
C VAL A 326 -18.59 2.45 30.38
N GLY A 327 -19.03 1.24 30.03
CA GLY A 327 -19.61 0.92 28.73
C GLY A 327 -18.60 0.63 27.62
N VAL A 328 -17.37 0.21 27.96
CA VAL A 328 -16.45 -0.36 26.96
C VAL A 328 -17.09 -1.59 26.33
N GLU A 329 -16.94 -1.73 25.01
CA GLU A 329 -17.58 -2.78 24.22
C GLU A 329 -16.58 -3.88 23.80
N ARG A 330 -15.28 -3.60 23.87
CA ARG A 330 -14.20 -4.54 23.54
C ARG A 330 -13.02 -4.42 24.51
N PHE A 331 -12.50 -5.54 24.98
CA PHE A 331 -11.31 -5.61 25.84
C PHE A 331 -10.16 -6.28 25.08
N VAL A 332 -9.04 -5.58 24.88
CA VAL A 332 -7.89 -6.06 24.09
C VAL A 332 -6.73 -6.40 25.02
N LEU A 333 -6.36 -7.68 25.05
CA LEU A 333 -5.15 -8.15 25.72
C LEU A 333 -3.95 -7.88 24.80
N ASP A 334 -3.09 -6.93 25.19
CA ASP A 334 -1.92 -6.52 24.42
C ASP A 334 -0.68 -7.44 24.67
N ASP A 335 0.51 -7.01 24.29
CA ASP A 335 1.77 -7.79 24.32
C ASP A 335 2.03 -8.44 25.70
N GLY A 336 2.69 -9.62 25.69
CA GLY A 336 3.09 -10.34 26.91
C GLY A 336 2.33 -11.62 27.22
N TRP A 337 1.27 -11.96 26.48
CA TRP A 337 0.45 -13.15 26.78
C TRP A 337 1.09 -14.50 26.40
N PHE A 338 2.16 -14.48 25.61
CA PHE A 338 2.77 -15.64 24.96
C PHE A 338 4.19 -15.93 25.46
N GLY A 339 4.63 -17.18 25.26
CA GLY A 339 6.01 -17.63 25.46
C GLY A 339 6.67 -17.10 26.74
N SER A 340 7.92 -16.65 26.59
CA SER A 340 8.72 -16.00 27.64
C SER A 340 8.58 -14.47 27.69
N ARG A 341 7.58 -13.88 27.02
CA ARG A 341 7.46 -12.44 26.72
C ARG A 341 7.18 -11.56 27.96
N ARG A 342 8.14 -11.44 28.88
CA ARG A 342 8.05 -10.58 30.08
C ARG A 342 8.60 -9.16 29.87
N ASP A 343 9.27 -8.95 28.75
CA ASP A 343 9.78 -7.67 28.25
C ASP A 343 9.91 -7.74 26.72
N ASP A 344 10.54 -6.73 26.10
CA ASP A 344 10.71 -6.67 24.65
C ASP A 344 11.88 -7.50 24.10
N THR A 345 12.60 -8.26 24.95
CA THR A 345 13.86 -8.92 24.61
C THR A 345 13.73 -10.40 24.22
N SER A 346 12.62 -11.06 24.55
CA SER A 346 12.40 -12.49 24.31
C SER A 346 10.97 -12.83 23.87
N GLY A 347 10.78 -14.05 23.35
CA GLY A 347 9.48 -14.66 23.11
C GLY A 347 8.79 -14.36 21.78
N LEU A 348 9.12 -13.28 21.05
CA LEU A 348 8.58 -13.08 19.69
C LEU A 348 8.92 -14.28 18.80
N GLY A 349 7.93 -14.75 18.05
CA GLY A 349 7.99 -15.98 17.27
C GLY A 349 7.35 -17.18 17.96
N ASP A 350 7.35 -17.22 19.30
CA ASP A 350 6.80 -18.33 20.10
C ASP A 350 5.33 -18.05 20.47
N TRP A 351 4.44 -18.13 19.49
CA TRP A 351 3.01 -17.83 19.61
C TRP A 351 2.20 -18.92 20.33
N TYR A 352 2.63 -19.27 21.53
CA TYR A 352 1.96 -20.18 22.46
C TYR A 352 1.58 -19.42 23.72
N VAL A 353 0.39 -19.66 24.27
CA VAL A 353 -0.02 -19.06 25.54
C VAL A 353 1.00 -19.43 26.62
N SER A 354 1.49 -18.42 27.35
CA SER A 354 2.48 -18.63 28.41
C SER A 354 1.86 -19.40 29.57
N ALA A 355 2.29 -20.65 29.81
CA ALA A 355 1.80 -21.46 30.92
C ALA A 355 2.24 -20.93 32.30
N GLU A 356 3.28 -20.09 32.34
CA GLU A 356 3.72 -19.41 33.56
C GLU A 356 2.73 -18.32 33.98
N VAL A 357 2.28 -17.51 33.03
CA VAL A 357 1.34 -16.39 33.28
C VAL A 357 -0.11 -16.86 33.28
N TYR A 358 -0.44 -17.81 32.39
CA TYR A 358 -1.78 -18.35 32.18
C TYR A 358 -1.75 -19.88 32.30
N PRO A 359 -1.60 -20.44 33.52
CA PRO A 359 -1.52 -21.89 33.74
C PRO A 359 -2.78 -22.65 33.30
N GLU A 360 -3.92 -21.97 33.25
CA GLU A 360 -5.20 -22.51 32.77
C GLU A 360 -5.54 -22.04 31.34
N GLY A 361 -4.56 -21.49 30.61
CA GLY A 361 -4.75 -20.87 29.31
C GLY A 361 -5.49 -19.51 29.38
N LEU A 362 -5.86 -18.97 28.22
CA LEU A 362 -6.56 -17.67 28.14
C LEU A 362 -8.05 -17.77 28.47
N LYS A 363 -8.63 -18.99 28.44
CA LYS A 363 -10.07 -19.21 28.61
C LYS A 363 -10.67 -18.52 29.84
N PRO A 364 -10.06 -18.57 31.04
CA PRO A 364 -10.64 -17.90 32.23
C PRO A 364 -10.78 -16.38 32.10
N LEU A 365 -9.87 -15.72 31.36
CA LEU A 365 -9.98 -14.28 31.09
C LEU A 365 -11.04 -14.00 30.04
N ILE A 366 -11.03 -14.78 28.95
CA ILE A 366 -11.95 -14.61 27.82
C ILE A 366 -13.39 -14.84 28.25
N ASP A 367 -13.67 -15.92 28.98
CA ASP A 367 -15.01 -16.19 29.54
C ASP A 367 -15.48 -15.08 30.47
N TYR A 368 -14.56 -14.48 31.24
CA TYR A 368 -14.89 -13.39 32.15
C TYR A 368 -15.27 -12.12 31.39
N VAL A 369 -14.43 -11.71 30.44
CA VAL A 369 -14.65 -10.53 29.58
C VAL A 369 -15.95 -10.68 28.77
N THR A 370 -16.16 -11.83 28.14
CA THR A 370 -17.37 -12.11 27.35
C THR A 370 -18.61 -12.22 28.23
N GLY A 371 -18.48 -12.77 29.45
CA GLY A 371 -19.54 -12.80 30.47
C GLY A 371 -19.97 -11.41 30.95
N LEU A 372 -19.09 -10.41 30.87
CA LEU A 372 -19.41 -9.00 31.10
C LEU A 372 -20.06 -8.31 29.89
N GLY A 373 -20.23 -9.02 28.77
CA GLY A 373 -20.83 -8.50 27.54
C GLY A 373 -19.87 -7.76 26.60
N MET A 374 -18.56 -7.84 26.84
CA MET A 374 -17.53 -7.24 25.97
C MET A 374 -16.97 -8.25 24.97
N GLU A 375 -16.60 -7.78 23.78
CA GLU A 375 -15.85 -8.56 22.79
C GLU A 375 -14.39 -8.71 23.24
N MET A 376 -13.80 -9.90 23.10
CA MET A 376 -12.37 -10.11 23.37
C MET A 376 -11.53 -9.77 22.14
N GLY A 377 -10.43 -9.06 22.36
CA GLY A 377 -9.38 -8.80 21.38
C GLY A 377 -8.00 -9.24 21.86
N ILE A 378 -7.08 -9.48 20.93
CA ILE A 378 -5.72 -9.92 21.23
C ILE A 378 -4.68 -9.26 20.32
N TRP A 379 -3.47 -9.05 20.83
CA TRP A 379 -2.34 -8.51 20.07
C TRP A 379 -1.43 -9.62 19.51
N PHE A 380 -0.90 -9.38 18.32
CA PHE A 380 0.14 -10.18 17.68
C PHE A 380 1.17 -9.27 16.98
N GLU A 381 2.42 -9.72 16.88
CA GLU A 381 3.46 -9.14 16.00
C GLU A 381 4.11 -10.23 15.14
N PRO A 382 3.34 -10.87 14.22
CA PRO A 382 3.72 -12.15 13.62
C PRO A 382 4.97 -12.12 12.76
N GLU A 383 5.35 -10.95 12.27
CA GLU A 383 6.44 -10.75 11.32
C GLU A 383 7.82 -10.74 12.01
N MET A 384 7.87 -10.93 13.33
CA MET A 384 9.10 -10.76 14.13
C MET A 384 9.45 -12.00 14.92
N VAL A 385 10.74 -12.11 15.26
CA VAL A 385 11.29 -13.16 16.11
C VAL A 385 12.38 -12.59 17.01
N ASN A 386 12.42 -12.97 18.29
CA ASN A 386 13.54 -12.61 19.17
C ASN A 386 14.68 -13.63 18.99
N PRO A 387 15.95 -13.22 19.04
CA PRO A 387 17.07 -14.17 19.14
C PRO A 387 16.94 -15.11 20.35
N ASP A 388 16.37 -14.62 21.45
CA ASP A 388 15.94 -15.46 22.57
C ASP A 388 14.48 -15.92 22.40
N SER A 389 14.29 -16.89 21.50
CA SER A 389 13.03 -17.62 21.29
C SER A 389 13.33 -19.06 20.89
N ASP A 390 12.40 -19.97 21.14
CA ASP A 390 12.52 -21.37 20.71
C ASP A 390 12.46 -21.45 19.18
N LEU A 391 11.62 -20.65 18.53
CA LEU A 391 11.54 -20.55 17.08
C LEU A 391 12.89 -20.20 16.46
N TYR A 392 13.58 -19.15 16.95
CA TYR A 392 14.88 -18.77 16.40
C TYR A 392 15.96 -19.82 16.68
N ARG A 393 15.96 -20.45 17.85
CA ARG A 393 16.89 -21.55 18.15
C ARG A 393 16.71 -22.74 17.21
N ALA A 394 15.47 -23.07 16.87
CA ALA A 394 15.15 -24.16 15.96
C ALA A 394 15.38 -23.81 14.49
N HIS A 395 15.06 -22.57 14.11
CA HIS A 395 15.04 -22.09 12.73
C HIS A 395 15.72 -20.71 12.60
N PRO A 396 17.02 -20.60 12.86
CA PRO A 396 17.74 -19.34 12.68
C PRO A 396 17.77 -18.89 11.20
N ASP A 397 17.52 -19.83 10.27
CA ASP A 397 17.45 -19.58 8.84
C ASP A 397 16.12 -18.96 8.38
N TRP A 398 15.13 -18.82 9.26
CA TRP A 398 13.84 -18.19 8.94
C TRP A 398 13.89 -16.66 9.01
N VAL A 399 15.02 -16.08 9.40
CA VAL A 399 15.18 -14.62 9.46
C VAL A 399 15.36 -14.05 8.06
N LEU A 400 14.62 -12.97 7.78
CA LEU A 400 14.82 -12.14 6.62
C LEU A 400 16.15 -11.40 6.77
N GLY A 401 17.14 -11.82 6.01
CA GLY A 401 18.50 -11.35 6.12
C GLY A 401 19.48 -11.99 5.16
N LEU A 402 20.56 -11.27 4.88
CA LEU A 402 21.71 -11.82 4.18
C LEU A 402 22.58 -12.61 5.17
N ALA A 403 22.82 -13.89 4.89
CA ALA A 403 23.52 -14.81 5.81
C ALA A 403 24.93 -14.35 6.26
N GLN A 404 25.59 -13.48 5.49
CA GLN A 404 26.94 -12.97 5.77
C GLN A 404 26.97 -11.54 6.32
N VAL A 405 25.81 -10.92 6.54
CA VAL A 405 25.69 -9.54 7.02
C VAL A 405 25.08 -9.55 8.40
N GLU A 406 25.77 -8.91 9.35
CA GLU A 406 25.24 -8.72 10.69
C GLU A 406 23.95 -7.90 10.64
N GLN A 407 22.93 -8.37 11.35
CA GLN A 407 21.66 -7.69 11.43
C GLN A 407 21.78 -6.41 12.25
N VAL A 408 21.15 -5.33 11.78
CA VAL A 408 21.09 -4.08 12.54
C VAL A 408 20.21 -4.32 13.78
N PRO A 409 20.76 -4.09 15.00
CA PRO A 409 19.96 -4.17 16.22
C PRO A 409 18.81 -3.17 16.17
N PHE A 410 17.60 -3.67 16.41
CA PHE A 410 16.38 -2.85 16.46
C PHE A 410 15.42 -3.54 17.42
N ARG A 411 15.13 -2.91 18.56
CA ARG A 411 14.18 -3.39 19.58
C ARG A 411 14.37 -4.88 19.94
N ASN A 412 15.63 -5.34 20.02
CA ASN A 412 16.00 -6.71 20.39
C ASN A 412 15.36 -7.84 19.55
N GLN A 413 14.83 -7.53 18.36
CA GLN A 413 14.07 -8.46 17.52
C GLN A 413 14.62 -8.50 16.08
N LEU A 414 14.31 -9.56 15.35
CA LEU A 414 14.63 -9.76 13.93
C LEU A 414 13.33 -9.90 13.14
N VAL A 415 13.39 -9.72 11.82
CA VAL A 415 12.25 -9.89 10.92
C VAL A 415 12.24 -11.33 10.39
N LEU A 416 11.09 -12.01 10.41
CA LEU A 416 10.91 -13.31 9.76
C LEU A 416 10.75 -13.13 8.24
N ASP A 417 11.35 -14.02 7.46
CA ASP A 417 11.12 -14.12 6.02
C ASP A 417 9.82 -14.86 5.76
N ILE A 418 8.71 -14.14 5.84
CA ILE A 418 7.37 -14.71 5.64
C ILE A 418 7.10 -15.03 4.16
N SER A 419 7.99 -14.62 3.24
CA SER A 419 7.93 -15.02 1.84
C SER A 419 8.25 -16.51 1.64
N ARG A 420 8.82 -17.15 2.66
CA ARG A 420 8.98 -18.61 2.71
C ARG A 420 7.65 -19.28 3.09
N PRO A 421 7.19 -20.28 2.32
CA PRO A 421 5.95 -20.99 2.63
C PRO A 421 5.95 -21.58 4.04
N GLU A 422 7.06 -22.16 4.50
CA GLU A 422 7.15 -22.77 5.83
C GLU A 422 6.89 -21.77 6.96
N VAL A 423 7.41 -20.54 6.82
CA VAL A 423 7.23 -19.46 7.80
C VAL A 423 5.78 -18.97 7.77
N SER A 424 5.24 -18.71 6.57
CA SER A 424 3.85 -18.29 6.40
C SER A 424 2.86 -19.32 6.97
N ASP A 425 3.10 -20.61 6.73
CA ASP A 425 2.28 -21.71 7.23
C ASP A 425 2.37 -21.85 8.75
N TYR A 426 3.57 -21.74 9.34
CA TYR A 426 3.74 -21.72 10.78
C TYR A 426 2.93 -20.58 11.43
N LEU A 427 3.08 -19.35 10.90
CA LEU A 427 2.37 -18.19 11.43
C LEU A 427 0.85 -18.34 11.29
N PHE A 428 0.38 -18.81 10.12
CA PHE A 428 -1.03 -19.13 9.91
C PHE A 428 -1.54 -20.13 10.95
N GLU A 429 -0.86 -21.27 11.12
CA GLU A 429 -1.27 -22.30 12.06
C GLU A 429 -1.32 -21.80 13.52
N ARG A 430 -0.34 -21.00 13.95
CA ARG A 430 -0.31 -20.49 15.32
C ARG A 430 -1.44 -19.50 15.57
N ILE A 431 -1.67 -18.58 14.64
CA ILE A 431 -2.74 -17.59 14.77
C ILE A 431 -4.12 -18.26 14.64
N ASP A 432 -4.29 -19.19 13.68
CA ASP A 432 -5.52 -19.98 13.54
C ASP A 432 -5.85 -20.73 14.82
N ALA A 433 -4.88 -21.42 15.43
CA ALA A 433 -5.13 -22.15 16.67
C ALA A 433 -5.68 -21.24 17.77
N ILE A 434 -5.08 -20.06 17.97
CA ILE A 434 -5.57 -19.09 18.95
C ILE A 434 -6.98 -18.61 18.63
N LEU A 435 -7.27 -18.25 17.39
CA LEU A 435 -8.57 -17.71 16.97
C LEU A 435 -9.67 -18.79 16.83
N ARG A 436 -9.30 -20.04 16.59
CA ARG A 436 -10.20 -21.19 16.49
C ARG A 436 -10.59 -21.73 17.86
N ASP A 437 -9.65 -21.74 18.81
CA ASP A 437 -9.83 -22.34 20.13
C ASP A 437 -10.39 -21.35 21.16
N HIS A 438 -10.49 -20.06 20.84
CA HIS A 438 -10.97 -19.01 21.73
C HIS A 438 -11.98 -18.07 21.07
N ASP A 439 -12.93 -17.53 21.85
CA ASP A 439 -13.91 -16.55 21.36
C ASP A 439 -13.30 -15.14 21.28
N ILE A 440 -12.47 -14.93 20.25
CA ILE A 440 -11.77 -13.68 19.97
C ILE A 440 -12.38 -13.06 18.71
N GLY A 441 -12.85 -11.82 18.81
CA GLY A 441 -13.46 -11.07 17.71
C GLY A 441 -12.53 -10.03 17.07
N TYR A 442 -11.33 -9.84 17.62
CA TYR A 442 -10.44 -8.76 17.23
C TYR A 442 -8.95 -9.13 17.35
N VAL A 443 -8.18 -8.77 16.34
CA VAL A 443 -6.72 -8.87 16.33
C VAL A 443 -6.10 -7.50 16.06
N LYS A 444 -5.20 -7.06 16.94
CA LYS A 444 -4.24 -5.97 16.67
C LYS A 444 -2.97 -6.60 16.10
N TRP A 445 -2.71 -6.38 14.82
CA TRP A 445 -1.55 -6.91 14.09
C TRP A 445 -0.46 -5.84 14.04
N ASP A 446 0.62 -6.04 14.77
CA ASP A 446 1.71 -5.07 14.91
C ASP A 446 2.97 -5.45 14.13
N MET A 447 3.86 -4.47 13.95
CA MET A 447 5.14 -4.59 13.25
C MET A 447 6.07 -3.44 13.69
N ASN A 448 7.00 -3.71 14.61
CA ASN A 448 7.69 -2.65 15.37
C ASN A 448 9.13 -2.34 14.95
N ARG A 449 9.55 -2.73 13.74
CA ARG A 449 10.86 -2.31 13.20
C ARG A 449 10.86 -2.11 11.71
N ASP A 450 11.74 -1.25 11.23
CA ASP A 450 12.06 -1.21 9.80
C ASP A 450 12.84 -2.47 9.39
N ILE A 451 12.71 -2.84 8.11
CA ILE A 451 13.39 -4.00 7.54
C ILE A 451 14.77 -3.56 7.06
N SER A 452 15.80 -4.10 7.71
CA SER A 452 17.20 -3.95 7.30
C SER A 452 17.61 -5.17 6.48
N HIS A 453 18.37 -4.96 5.40
CA HIS A 453 18.90 -6.05 4.55
C HIS A 453 17.85 -7.11 4.12
N PRO A 454 16.75 -6.70 3.46
CA PRO A 454 15.63 -7.57 3.08
C PRO A 454 16.01 -8.57 1.98
N GLY A 455 16.80 -9.57 2.33
CA GLY A 455 17.15 -10.69 1.45
C GLY A 455 16.96 -12.02 2.13
N ASP A 456 17.12 -13.10 1.39
CA ASP A 456 17.10 -14.46 1.93
C ASP A 456 18.52 -15.00 2.19
N HIS A 457 18.57 -16.20 2.77
CA HIS A 457 19.83 -16.92 3.03
C HIS A 457 20.62 -17.28 1.76
N GLN A 458 20.02 -17.21 0.58
CA GLN A 458 20.69 -17.42 -0.71
C GLN A 458 21.25 -16.11 -1.28
N GLY A 459 20.89 -14.97 -0.71
CA GLY A 459 21.35 -13.63 -1.12
C GLY A 459 20.40 -12.92 -2.09
N TYR A 460 19.22 -13.45 -2.37
CA TYR A 460 18.22 -12.77 -3.20
C TYR A 460 17.48 -11.70 -2.42
N GLN A 461 17.10 -10.62 -3.07
CA GLN A 461 16.27 -9.56 -2.48
C GLN A 461 14.82 -10.04 -2.35
N ARG A 462 14.16 -9.75 -1.22
CA ARG A 462 12.83 -10.26 -0.85
C ARG A 462 11.85 -9.21 -0.32
N SER A 463 12.11 -7.91 -0.49
CA SER A 463 11.24 -6.82 0.04
C SER A 463 9.81 -6.86 -0.50
N HIS A 464 9.66 -7.00 -1.82
CA HIS A 464 8.39 -7.12 -2.50
C HIS A 464 7.70 -8.44 -2.14
N ALA A 465 8.47 -9.54 -2.14
CA ALA A 465 7.95 -10.86 -1.79
C ALA A 465 7.42 -10.92 -0.35
N GLN A 466 8.09 -10.25 0.59
CA GLN A 466 7.65 -10.11 1.98
C GLN A 466 6.26 -9.46 2.08
N VAL A 467 6.02 -8.38 1.33
CA VAL A 467 4.72 -7.66 1.35
C VAL A 467 3.62 -8.48 0.69
N GLN A 468 3.92 -9.17 -0.42
CA GLN A 468 2.96 -10.08 -1.05
C GLN A 468 2.57 -11.22 -0.10
N ALA A 469 3.54 -11.78 0.61
CA ALA A 469 3.29 -12.85 1.57
C ALA A 469 2.53 -12.36 2.81
N LEU A 470 2.75 -11.12 3.26
CA LEU A 470 1.93 -10.47 4.29
C LEU A 470 0.46 -10.41 3.86
N TYR A 471 0.19 -9.90 2.66
CA TYR A 471 -1.17 -9.80 2.12
C TYR A 471 -1.83 -11.17 2.02
N ALA A 472 -1.12 -12.16 1.47
CA ALA A 472 -1.62 -13.52 1.34
C ALA A 472 -1.92 -14.16 2.72
N LEU A 473 -1.07 -13.93 3.73
CA LEU A 473 -1.29 -14.44 5.08
C LEU A 473 -2.52 -13.79 5.74
N LEU A 474 -2.65 -12.47 5.65
CA LEU A 474 -3.83 -11.75 6.16
C LEU A 474 -5.12 -12.21 5.46
N GLU A 475 -5.08 -12.41 4.13
CA GLU A 475 -6.22 -12.94 3.38
C GLU A 475 -6.60 -14.35 3.83
N ARG A 476 -5.62 -15.27 3.96
CA ARG A 476 -5.84 -16.63 4.47
C ARG A 476 -6.53 -16.60 5.84
N LEU A 477 -6.04 -15.76 6.76
CA LEU A 477 -6.63 -15.62 8.11
C LEU A 477 -8.04 -15.04 8.07
N ARG A 478 -8.31 -14.07 7.19
CA ARG A 478 -9.64 -13.49 7.02
C ARG A 478 -10.64 -14.48 6.42
N VAL A 479 -10.20 -15.38 5.55
CA VAL A 479 -11.03 -16.46 5.01
C VAL A 479 -11.32 -17.49 6.10
N ALA A 480 -10.33 -17.87 6.90
CA ALA A 480 -10.50 -18.82 8.01
C ALA A 480 -11.35 -18.24 9.16
N HIS A 481 -11.22 -16.95 9.45
CA HIS A 481 -11.89 -16.26 10.55
C HIS A 481 -12.67 -15.02 10.07
N PRO A 482 -13.75 -15.19 9.29
CA PRO A 482 -14.46 -14.08 8.65
C PRO A 482 -15.16 -13.13 9.63
N ARG A 483 -15.32 -13.54 10.90
CA ARG A 483 -15.92 -12.72 11.97
C ARG A 483 -14.89 -11.90 12.76
N VAL A 484 -13.59 -12.15 12.56
CA VAL A 484 -12.52 -11.44 13.25
C VAL A 484 -12.20 -10.15 12.52
N GLU A 485 -12.17 -9.06 13.27
CA GLU A 485 -11.71 -7.75 12.82
C GLU A 485 -10.18 -7.65 12.99
N PHE A 486 -9.46 -7.27 11.94
CA PHE A 486 -8.01 -7.05 11.98
C PHE A 486 -7.69 -5.56 11.96
N GLU A 487 -6.94 -5.06 12.94
CA GLU A 487 -6.37 -3.72 12.96
C GLU A 487 -4.87 -3.77 12.62
N SER A 488 -4.46 -3.08 11.55
CA SER A 488 -3.04 -2.90 11.24
C SER A 488 -2.41 -1.91 12.22
N CYS A 489 -1.27 -2.29 12.78
CA CYS A 489 -0.42 -1.47 13.61
C CYS A 489 1.03 -1.68 13.15
N ALA A 490 1.84 -0.63 13.23
CA ALA A 490 3.27 -0.73 12.98
C ALA A 490 3.99 0.33 13.81
N SER A 491 4.06 0.12 15.14
CA SER A 491 4.43 1.19 16.09
C SER A 491 3.60 2.46 15.87
N GLY A 492 2.27 2.34 15.89
CA GLY A 492 1.40 3.40 15.36
C GLY A 492 1.20 3.27 13.85
N GLY A 493 1.25 4.41 13.17
CA GLY A 493 0.82 4.57 11.78
C GLY A 493 1.87 4.27 10.70
N ALA A 494 2.93 3.52 10.99
CA ALA A 494 4.02 3.29 10.04
C ALA A 494 3.68 2.35 8.87
N ARG A 495 2.46 1.80 8.84
CA ARG A 495 1.91 1.00 7.74
C ARG A 495 0.43 1.30 7.62
N ALA A 496 0.14 2.57 7.33
CA ALA A 496 -1.19 3.14 7.25
C ALA A 496 -1.54 3.50 5.80
N ASP A 497 -1.71 2.48 4.97
CA ASP A 497 -1.90 2.62 3.53
C ASP A 497 -3.04 1.74 3.00
N TYR A 498 -3.51 2.04 1.79
CA TYR A 498 -4.61 1.30 1.16
C TYR A 498 -4.26 -0.13 0.79
N GLY A 499 -2.98 -0.49 0.72
CA GLY A 499 -2.52 -1.85 0.52
C GLY A 499 -2.95 -2.72 1.70
N VAL A 500 -2.41 -2.45 2.89
CA VAL A 500 -2.76 -3.22 4.09
C VAL A 500 -4.23 -3.05 4.47
N LEU A 501 -4.85 -1.90 4.21
CA LEU A 501 -6.27 -1.67 4.50
C LEU A 501 -7.21 -2.53 3.63
N SER A 502 -6.75 -2.99 2.46
CA SER A 502 -7.50 -3.98 1.66
C SER A 502 -7.55 -5.35 2.35
N TYR A 503 -6.56 -5.64 3.21
CA TYR A 503 -6.42 -6.89 3.96
C TYR A 503 -6.67 -6.74 5.46
N THR A 504 -7.13 -5.59 5.92
CA THR A 504 -7.48 -5.32 7.33
C THR A 504 -8.77 -4.50 7.37
N ASP A 505 -9.19 -4.10 8.56
CA ASP A 505 -10.48 -3.43 8.79
C ASP A 505 -10.31 -2.00 9.33
N ARG A 506 -9.13 -1.70 9.87
CA ARG A 506 -8.73 -0.41 10.44
C ARG A 506 -7.22 -0.35 10.71
N ILE A 507 -6.76 0.82 11.13
CA ILE A 507 -5.36 1.12 11.41
C ILE A 507 -5.26 1.81 12.77
N TRP A 508 -4.25 1.44 13.55
CA TRP A 508 -3.80 2.17 14.74
C TRP A 508 -2.97 3.39 14.29
N THR A 509 -3.53 4.60 14.42
CA THR A 509 -2.98 5.80 13.76
C THR A 509 -1.62 6.25 14.29
N SER A 510 -1.37 6.10 15.59
CA SER A 510 -0.16 6.57 16.28
C SER A 510 -0.08 5.96 17.67
N ASP A 511 1.13 5.72 18.18
CA ASP A 511 1.34 5.38 19.60
C ASP A 511 1.21 6.60 20.52
N SER A 512 1.20 7.82 19.96
CA SER A 512 0.94 9.02 20.76
C SER A 512 -0.51 9.05 21.21
N ASN A 513 -0.78 8.94 22.50
CA ASN A 513 -2.10 9.14 23.09
C ASN A 513 -2.27 10.56 23.68
N ASP A 514 -1.27 11.43 23.50
CA ASP A 514 -1.36 12.83 23.89
C ASP A 514 -2.38 13.57 23.01
N ALA A 515 -3.36 14.22 23.65
CA ALA A 515 -4.46 14.86 22.96
C ALA A 515 -4.01 16.03 22.07
N LEU A 516 -2.93 16.74 22.43
CA LEU A 516 -2.41 17.85 21.63
C LEU A 516 -1.68 17.32 20.40
N ALA A 517 -0.81 16.32 20.55
CA ALA A 517 -0.13 15.68 19.43
C ALA A 517 -1.12 15.08 18.42
N ARG A 518 -2.20 14.46 18.92
CA ARG A 518 -3.29 13.89 18.10
C ARG A 518 -4.09 14.90 17.29
N GLN A 519 -3.96 16.21 17.56
CA GLN A 519 -4.59 17.23 16.71
C GLN A 519 -3.84 17.41 15.38
N ASP A 520 -2.52 17.20 15.39
CA ASP A 520 -1.64 17.40 14.24
C ASP A 520 -1.41 16.12 13.43
N ILE A 521 -1.74 14.96 13.99
CA ILE A 521 -1.70 13.63 13.36
C ILE A 521 -3.06 13.32 12.74
#